data_AF-E3GWQ3-F1
#
_entry.id   AF-E3GWQ3-F1
#
_cell.length_a   1.000
_cell.length_b   1.000
_cell.length_c   1.000
_cell.angle_alpha   90.00
_cell.angle_beta   90.00
_cell.angle_gamma   90.00
#
_symmetry.space_group_name_H-M   'P 1'
#
loop_
_entity.id
_entity.type
_entity.pdbx_description
1 polymer ?
#
loop_
_entity_poly.entity_id
_entity_poly.type
_entity_poly.pdbx_seq_one_letter_code
_entity_poly.pdbx_strand_id
1 'polypeptide(L)'
;MSVLRTVFLAIIFIIFFELGIIVSYTFVTSQTPDINNLINMQLNMLKPLHGIKEKIANVLRGPPENYVVENKIELINALRSAAKVDGIDTNTMIVVGYGAKIGKNVDLNITATGFKENMTNVGGEIIIKPGEKFLIKASAKGKVIEDKKVRIDVATLKIISITKLSS
;
A
#
# COMPACT_ATOMS: atom_id res chain seq x y z
N MET A 1 3.25 38.51 -21.88
CA MET A 1 3.12 38.82 -20.43
C MET A 1 4.40 38.32 -19.76
N SER A 2 5.26 39.19 -19.23
CA SER A 2 6.57 38.76 -18.69
C SER A 2 6.37 37.81 -17.51
N VAL A 3 7.17 36.75 -17.39
CA VAL A 3 7.08 35.73 -16.33
C VAL A 3 7.01 36.38 -14.94
N LEU A 4 7.78 37.44 -14.72
CA LEU A 4 7.75 38.24 -13.49
C LEU A 4 6.35 38.82 -13.18
N ARG A 5 5.65 39.35 -14.18
CA ARG A 5 4.28 39.87 -14.01
C ARG A 5 3.29 38.76 -13.66
N THR A 6 3.46 37.56 -14.22
CA THR A 6 2.61 36.41 -13.90
C THR A 6 2.83 35.93 -12.46
N VAL A 7 4.08 35.90 -11.99
CA VAL A 7 4.39 35.54 -10.59
C VAL A 7 3.85 36.57 -9.61
N PHE A 8 4.01 37.87 -9.91
CA PHE A 8 3.42 38.93 -9.09
C PHE A 8 1.90 38.85 -9.04
N LEU A 9 1.25 38.58 -10.17
CA LEU A 9 -0.20 38.37 -10.24
C LEU A 9 -0.64 37.18 -9.38
N ALA A 10 0.10 36.07 -9.43
CA ALA A 10 -0.21 34.87 -8.63
C ALA A 10 -0.08 35.14 -7.12
N ILE A 11 0.95 35.86 -6.69
CA ILE A 11 1.13 36.23 -5.27
C ILE A 11 -0.01 37.13 -4.78
N ILE A 12 -0.37 38.14 -5.58
CA ILE A 12 -1.50 39.04 -5.28
C ILE A 12 -2.81 38.26 -5.21
N PHE A 13 -3.03 37.33 -6.14
CA PHE A 13 -4.22 36.49 -6.14
C PHE A 13 -4.34 35.64 -4.88
N ILE A 14 -3.25 35.03 -4.40
CA ILE A 14 -3.24 34.23 -3.16
C ILE A 14 -3.61 35.11 -1.95
N ILE A 15 -3.04 36.32 -1.87
CA ILE A 15 -3.32 37.24 -0.76
C ILE A 15 -4.79 37.68 -0.75
N PHE A 16 -5.35 38.04 -1.91
CA PHE A 16 -6.76 38.42 -2.02
C PHE A 16 -7.71 37.24 -1.82
N PHE A 17 -7.30 36.02 -2.20
CA PHE A 17 -8.09 34.81 -1.99
C PHE A 17 -8.25 34.50 -0.49
N GLU A 18 -7.18 34.57 0.30
CA GLU A 18 -7.23 34.34 1.75
C GLU A 18 -8.10 35.41 2.46
N LEU A 19 -7.91 36.68 2.12
CA LEU A 19 -8.72 37.78 2.68
C LEU A 19 -10.20 37.65 2.28
N GLY A 20 -10.48 37.24 1.05
CA GLY A 20 -11.84 37.00 0.57
C GLY A 20 -12.56 35.91 1.35
N ILE A 21 -11.86 34.81 1.67
CA ILE A 21 -12.40 33.73 2.51
C ILE A 21 -12.72 34.26 3.92
N ILE A 22 -11.80 35.00 4.53
CA ILE A 22 -11.98 35.56 5.88
C ILE A 22 -13.17 36.53 5.93
N VAL A 23 -13.31 37.41 4.95
CA VAL A 23 -14.44 38.36 4.87
C VAL A 23 -15.76 37.65 4.64
N SER A 24 -15.80 36.64 3.75
CA SER A 24 -17.03 35.87 3.51
C SER A 24 -17.51 35.13 4.76
N TYR A 25 -16.59 34.56 5.54
CA TYR A 25 -16.90 33.89 6.79
C TYR A 25 -17.42 34.89 7.85
N THR A 26 -16.81 36.07 7.94
CA THR A 26 -17.22 37.13 8.88
C THR A 26 -18.60 37.69 8.52
N PHE A 27 -18.89 37.87 7.23
CA PHE A 27 -20.16 38.45 6.77
C PHE A 27 -21.35 37.49 6.98
N VAL A 28 -21.12 36.18 6.85
CA VAL A 28 -22.19 35.16 7.01
C VAL A 28 -22.41 34.78 8.48
N THR A 29 -21.37 34.81 9.31
CA THR A 29 -21.45 34.29 10.69
C THR A 29 -21.55 35.38 11.76
N SER A 30 -21.32 36.66 11.43
CA SER A 30 -21.31 37.81 12.36
C SER A 30 -20.41 37.62 13.60
N GLN A 31 -19.45 36.69 13.54
CA GLN A 31 -18.50 36.38 14.60
C GLN A 31 -17.08 36.73 14.15
N THR A 32 -16.22 37.11 15.09
CA THR A 32 -14.79 37.38 14.83
C THR A 32 -14.13 36.12 14.25
N PRO A 33 -13.50 36.18 13.07
CA PRO A 33 -13.02 35.00 12.38
C PRO A 33 -11.89 34.31 13.16
N ASP A 34 -12.09 33.02 13.48
CA ASP A 34 -11.06 32.18 14.09
C ASP A 34 -10.09 31.67 13.00
N ILE A 35 -8.99 32.40 12.84
CA ILE A 35 -7.95 32.17 11.84
C ILE A 35 -7.36 30.74 11.95
N ASN A 36 -7.28 30.19 13.17
CA ASN A 36 -6.71 28.86 13.40
C ASN A 36 -7.63 27.76 12.86
N ASN A 37 -8.94 27.95 12.95
CA ASN A 37 -9.91 26.98 12.45
C ASN A 37 -9.93 26.97 10.90
N LEU A 38 -9.79 28.14 10.27
CA LEU A 38 -9.73 28.26 8.81
C LEU A 38 -8.48 27.59 8.22
N ILE A 39 -7.31 27.77 8.84
CA ILE A 39 -6.06 27.10 8.42
C ILE A 39 -6.17 25.58 8.55
N ASN A 40 -6.72 25.09 9.67
CA ASN A 40 -6.92 23.67 9.89
C ASN A 40 -7.91 23.05 8.90
N MET A 41 -8.97 23.77 8.52
CA MET A 41 -9.93 23.32 7.51
C MET A 41 -9.28 23.21 6.12
N GLN A 42 -8.45 24.18 5.74
CA GLN A 42 -7.67 24.12 4.50
C GLN A 42 -6.65 22.97 4.53
N LEU A 43 -5.94 22.77 5.64
CA LEU A 43 -4.98 21.66 5.80
C LEU A 43 -5.67 20.29 5.69
N ASN A 44 -6.88 20.16 6.24
CA ASN A 44 -7.69 18.94 6.14
C ASN A 44 -8.23 18.70 4.71
N MET A 45 -8.51 19.75 3.94
CA MET A 45 -8.86 19.64 2.52
C MET A 45 -7.68 19.23 1.62
N LEU A 46 -6.43 19.44 2.06
CA LEU A 46 -5.21 19.01 1.36
C LEU A 46 -4.77 17.58 1.71
N LYS A 47 -5.23 16.99 2.82
CA LYS A 47 -4.96 15.58 3.19
C LYS A 47 -5.31 14.54 2.11
N PRO A 48 -6.40 14.68 1.31
CA PRO A 48 -6.71 13.76 0.21
C PRO A 48 -5.65 13.77 -0.90
N LEU A 49 -4.89 14.87 -1.06
CA LEU A 49 -3.89 15.02 -2.13
C LEU A 49 -2.69 14.09 -1.94
N HIS A 50 -2.43 13.65 -0.70
CA HIS A 50 -1.34 12.71 -0.39
C HIS A 50 -1.60 11.30 -0.98
N GLY A 51 -2.86 10.91 -1.17
CA GLY A 51 -3.25 9.63 -1.80
C GLY A 51 -3.43 9.71 -3.32
N ILE A 52 -3.42 10.92 -3.90
CA ILE A 52 -3.61 11.11 -5.35
C ILE A 52 -2.35 10.69 -6.14
N LYS A 53 -1.15 10.82 -5.57
CA LYS A 53 0.09 10.36 -6.24
C LYS A 53 0.08 8.86 -6.53
N GLU A 54 -0.35 8.05 -5.56
CA GLU A 54 -0.46 6.59 -5.73
C GLU A 54 -1.60 6.22 -6.70
N LYS A 55 -2.75 6.89 -6.61
CA LYS A 55 -3.86 6.65 -7.56
C LYS A 55 -3.51 7.02 -9.00
N ILE A 56 -2.86 8.17 -9.23
CA ILE A 56 -2.44 8.59 -10.58
C ILE A 56 -1.36 7.64 -11.11
N ALA A 57 -0.38 7.25 -10.29
CA ALA A 57 0.64 6.28 -10.70
C ALA A 57 0.05 4.91 -11.08
N ASN A 58 -1.01 4.47 -10.38
CA ASN A 58 -1.69 3.21 -10.67
C ASN A 58 -2.55 3.29 -11.95
N VAL A 59 -3.20 4.43 -12.23
CA VAL A 59 -3.95 4.64 -13.48
C VAL A 59 -3.03 4.65 -14.71
N LEU A 60 -1.81 5.19 -14.58
CA LEU A 60 -0.84 5.24 -15.68
C LEU A 60 -0.14 3.91 -15.96
N ARG A 61 -0.16 2.95 -15.02
CA ARG A 61 0.56 1.66 -15.12
C ARG A 61 -0.27 0.52 -15.72
N GLY A 62 -1.56 0.73 -15.98
CA GLY A 62 -2.48 -0.33 -16.38
C GLY A 62 -2.89 -1.23 -15.21
N PRO A 63 -3.82 -2.18 -15.43
CA PRO A 63 -4.23 -3.12 -14.39
C PRO A 63 -3.05 -4.02 -13.97
N PRO A 64 -2.92 -4.38 -12.68
CA PRO A 64 -1.91 -5.33 -12.25
C PRO A 64 -2.20 -6.73 -12.83
N GLU A 65 -1.16 -7.42 -13.24
CA GLU A 65 -1.22 -8.76 -13.81
C GLU A 65 -0.79 -9.82 -12.80
N ASN A 66 -1.38 -11.02 -12.91
CA ASN A 66 -0.98 -12.18 -12.12
C ASN A 66 0.28 -12.81 -12.70
N TYR A 67 1.27 -13.09 -11.84
CA TYR A 67 2.50 -13.77 -12.23
C TYR A 67 2.59 -15.17 -11.60
N VAL A 68 3.06 -16.13 -12.39
CA VAL A 68 3.46 -17.45 -11.93
C VAL A 68 4.88 -17.36 -11.38
N VAL A 69 5.08 -17.82 -10.14
CA VAL A 69 6.39 -17.78 -9.48
C VAL A 69 7.17 -19.07 -9.77
N GLU A 70 8.37 -18.93 -10.31
CA GLU A 70 9.27 -20.07 -10.55
C GLU A 70 9.82 -20.64 -9.24
N ASN A 71 10.35 -19.78 -8.36
CA ASN A 71 10.96 -20.17 -7.09
C ASN A 71 9.96 -20.19 -5.93
N LYS A 72 8.83 -20.89 -6.12
CA LYS A 72 7.72 -20.93 -5.16
C LYS A 72 8.15 -21.43 -3.77
N ILE A 73 9.00 -22.46 -3.69
CA ILE A 73 9.45 -23.06 -2.42
C ILE A 73 10.31 -22.08 -1.61
N GLU A 74 11.28 -21.44 -2.26
CA GLU A 74 12.14 -20.43 -1.61
C GLU A 74 11.32 -19.26 -1.09
N LEU A 75 10.36 -18.79 -1.88
CA LEU A 75 9.44 -17.73 -1.49
C LEU A 75 8.61 -18.10 -0.27
N ILE A 76 8.06 -19.32 -0.23
CA ILE A 76 7.27 -19.81 0.89
C ILE A 76 8.11 -19.85 2.17
N ASN A 77 9.34 -20.37 2.10
CA ASN A 77 10.23 -20.42 3.25
C ASN A 77 10.59 -19.01 3.76
N ALA A 78 10.86 -18.08 2.85
CA ALA A 78 11.14 -16.69 3.18
C ALA A 78 9.92 -16.00 3.82
N LEU A 79 8.73 -16.16 3.24
CA LEU A 79 7.48 -15.62 3.80
C LEU A 79 7.16 -16.22 5.16
N ARG A 80 7.35 -17.54 5.34
CA ARG A 80 7.11 -18.23 6.61
C ARG A 80 8.00 -17.66 7.71
N SER A 81 9.29 -17.55 7.42
CA SER A 81 10.27 -16.97 8.34
C SER A 81 9.99 -15.50 8.64
N ALA A 82 9.63 -14.70 7.63
CA ALA A 82 9.37 -13.28 7.78
C ALA A 82 8.06 -12.99 8.54
N ALA A 83 7.02 -13.79 8.30
CA ALA A 83 5.71 -13.64 8.94
C ALA A 83 5.60 -14.39 10.28
N LYS A 84 6.59 -15.19 10.67
CA LYS A 84 6.61 -15.99 11.90
C LYS A 84 5.36 -16.89 12.06
N VAL A 85 4.97 -17.53 10.96
CA VAL A 85 3.89 -18.53 10.91
C VAL A 85 4.47 -19.93 10.75
N ASP A 86 3.71 -20.98 11.06
CA ASP A 86 4.20 -22.36 10.98
C ASP A 86 4.09 -22.93 9.56
N GLY A 87 3.11 -22.44 8.80
CA GLY A 87 2.93 -22.79 7.40
C GLY A 87 2.23 -21.71 6.57
N ILE A 88 2.30 -21.88 5.26
CA ILE A 88 1.64 -21.02 4.27
C ILE A 88 0.87 -21.92 3.31
N ASP A 89 -0.38 -21.57 3.07
CA ASP A 89 -1.22 -22.22 2.07
C ASP A 89 -0.80 -21.78 0.66
N THR A 90 -0.30 -22.74 -0.11
CA THR A 90 0.21 -22.53 -1.46
C THR A 90 -0.87 -22.29 -2.51
N ASN A 91 -2.12 -22.61 -2.19
CA ASN A 91 -3.27 -22.44 -3.09
C ASN A 91 -3.86 -21.04 -3.00
N THR A 92 -3.68 -20.37 -1.86
CA THR A 92 -4.14 -18.98 -1.64
C THR A 92 -3.09 -17.94 -2.02
N MET A 93 -1.90 -18.38 -2.45
CA MET A 93 -0.81 -17.49 -2.80
C MET A 93 -1.05 -16.83 -4.17
N ILE A 94 -1.20 -15.51 -4.17
CA ILE A 94 -1.39 -14.68 -5.36
C ILE A 94 -0.25 -13.67 -5.43
N VAL A 95 0.39 -13.58 -6.59
CA VAL A 95 1.45 -12.61 -6.86
C VAL A 95 1.02 -11.72 -8.02
N VAL A 96 0.92 -10.42 -7.75
CA VAL A 96 0.50 -9.42 -8.73
C VAL A 96 1.57 -8.36 -8.92
N GLY A 97 1.72 -7.85 -10.14
CA GLY A 97 2.68 -6.80 -10.47
C GLY A 97 2.21 -5.96 -11.64
N TYR A 98 2.79 -4.78 -11.81
CA TYR A 98 2.50 -3.93 -12.96
C TYR A 98 3.43 -4.28 -14.12
N GLY A 99 2.87 -4.47 -15.32
CA GLY A 99 3.51 -5.04 -16.50
C GLY A 99 4.96 -4.58 -16.71
N ALA A 100 5.88 -5.54 -16.66
CA ALA A 100 7.30 -5.31 -16.92
C ALA A 100 7.77 -6.17 -18.08
N LYS A 101 8.66 -5.62 -18.91
CA LYS A 101 9.28 -6.36 -20.02
C LYS A 101 10.14 -7.50 -19.48
N ILE A 102 10.21 -8.60 -20.23
CA ILE A 102 11.10 -9.73 -19.94
C ILE A 102 12.53 -9.23 -19.67
N GLY A 103 13.15 -9.76 -18.63
CA GLY A 103 14.49 -9.41 -18.18
C GLY A 103 14.57 -8.15 -17.31
N LYS A 104 13.47 -7.42 -17.08
CA LYS A 104 13.43 -6.28 -16.17
C LYS A 104 12.96 -6.68 -14.77
N ASN A 105 13.39 -5.87 -13.80
CA ASN A 105 12.90 -5.97 -12.43
C ASN A 105 11.50 -5.37 -12.35
N VAL A 106 10.64 -6.04 -11.60
CA VAL A 106 9.26 -5.65 -11.33
C VAL A 106 9.02 -5.67 -9.83
N ASP A 107 8.32 -4.66 -9.32
CA ASP A 107 7.81 -4.66 -7.96
C ASP A 107 6.53 -5.50 -7.92
N LEU A 108 6.51 -6.51 -7.06
CA LEU A 108 5.43 -7.47 -6.91
C LEU A 108 4.78 -7.30 -5.55
N ASN A 109 3.45 -7.46 -5.52
CA ASN A 109 2.67 -7.62 -4.31
C ASN A 109 2.25 -9.08 -4.19
N ILE A 110 2.58 -9.67 -3.05
CA ILE A 110 2.33 -11.07 -2.74
C ILE A 110 1.26 -11.09 -1.65
N THR A 111 0.21 -11.86 -1.87
CA THR A 111 -0.83 -12.14 -0.87
C THR A 111 -0.88 -13.64 -0.65
N ALA A 112 -0.85 -14.09 0.60
CA ALA A 112 -0.93 -15.50 0.95
C ALA A 112 -1.62 -15.70 2.30
N THR A 113 -2.22 -16.87 2.52
CA THR A 113 -2.74 -17.24 3.83
C THR A 113 -1.72 -18.08 4.60
N GLY A 114 -1.26 -17.59 5.74
CA GLY A 114 -0.45 -18.34 6.70
C GLY A 114 -1.31 -18.99 7.79
N PHE A 115 -0.77 -20.00 8.44
CA PHE A 115 -1.40 -20.63 9.60
C PHE A 115 -0.39 -20.88 10.71
N LYS A 116 -0.89 -20.82 11.94
CA LYS A 116 -0.16 -21.20 13.14
C LYS A 116 -0.82 -22.42 13.75
N GLU A 117 -0.04 -23.46 13.98
CA GLU A 117 -0.51 -24.71 14.56
C GLU A 117 -0.43 -24.61 16.07
N ASN A 118 -1.53 -24.92 16.75
CA ASN A 118 -1.51 -25.12 18.19
C ASN A 118 -1.30 -26.61 18.43
N MET A 119 -0.07 -26.98 18.79
CA MET A 119 0.24 -28.33 19.22
C MET A 119 -0.06 -28.47 20.72
N THR A 120 -1.06 -29.27 21.05
CA THR A 120 -1.30 -29.67 22.44
C THR A 120 -0.90 -31.14 22.58
N ASN A 121 0.05 -31.41 23.48
CA ASN A 121 0.49 -32.77 23.77
C ASN A 121 -0.29 -33.28 24.99
N VAL A 122 -1.25 -34.17 24.78
CA VAL A 122 -2.03 -34.79 25.85
C VAL A 122 -1.84 -36.30 25.74
N GLY A 123 -1.08 -36.88 26.67
CA GLY A 123 -1.02 -38.34 26.85
C GLY A 123 -0.45 -39.15 25.69
N GLY A 124 0.44 -38.59 24.86
CA GLY A 124 1.10 -39.31 23.75
C GLY A 124 0.40 -39.16 22.39
N GLU A 125 -0.73 -38.46 22.34
CA GLU A 125 -1.39 -38.09 21.09
C GLU A 125 -1.07 -36.62 20.74
N ILE A 126 -0.55 -36.41 19.52
CA ILE A 126 -0.29 -35.07 18.97
C ILE A 126 -1.55 -34.64 18.22
N ILE A 127 -2.37 -33.81 18.86
CA ILE A 127 -3.53 -33.22 18.20
C ILE A 127 -3.09 -31.90 17.53
N ILE A 128 -2.98 -31.92 16.20
CA ILE A 128 -2.71 -30.72 15.40
C ILE A 128 -4.04 -30.04 15.09
N LYS A 129 -4.32 -28.90 15.74
CA LYS A 129 -5.45 -28.05 15.39
C LYS A 129 -4.93 -26.83 14.60
N PRO A 130 -5.57 -26.45 13.47
CA PRO A 130 -5.32 -25.16 12.85
C PRO A 130 -5.79 -24.08 13.82
N GLY A 131 -4.87 -23.52 14.60
CA GLY A 131 -5.19 -22.62 15.70
C GLY A 131 -5.63 -21.27 15.19
N GLU A 132 -4.87 -20.68 14.27
CA GLU A 132 -5.09 -19.33 13.79
C GLU A 132 -4.68 -19.19 12.32
N LYS A 133 -5.53 -18.55 11.51
CA LYS A 133 -5.22 -18.20 10.11
C LYS A 133 -4.81 -16.73 10.04
N PHE A 134 -3.86 -16.44 9.17
CA PHE A 134 -3.33 -15.10 8.95
C PHE A 134 -3.34 -14.76 7.47
N LEU A 135 -3.83 -13.58 7.11
CA LEU A 135 -3.64 -13.00 5.79
C LEU A 135 -2.31 -12.24 5.80
N ILE A 136 -1.37 -12.68 4.96
CA ILE A 136 -0.06 -12.06 4.82
C ILE A 136 -0.04 -11.30 3.50
N LYS A 137 0.26 -10.00 3.58
CA LYS A 137 0.56 -9.16 2.41
C LYS A 137 2.03 -8.76 2.47
N ALA A 138 2.76 -9.02 1.41
CA ALA A 138 4.17 -8.70 1.28
C ALA A 138 4.44 -8.01 -0.07
N SER A 139 5.53 -7.27 -0.15
CA SER A 139 6.09 -6.76 -1.41
C SER A 139 7.50 -7.31 -1.59
N ALA A 140 7.86 -7.65 -2.82
CA ALA A 140 9.19 -8.09 -3.17
C ALA A 140 9.51 -7.65 -4.60
N LYS A 141 10.80 -7.54 -4.92
CA LYS A 141 11.26 -7.36 -6.29
C LYS A 141 11.46 -8.71 -6.93
N GLY A 142 11.13 -8.81 -8.21
CA GLY A 142 11.37 -10.01 -9.00
C GLY A 142 11.85 -9.66 -10.39
N LYS A 143 12.44 -10.63 -11.07
CA LYS A 143 12.83 -10.50 -12.49
C LYS A 143 11.87 -11.33 -13.33
N VAL A 144 11.29 -10.69 -14.35
CA VAL A 144 10.44 -11.38 -15.33
C VAL A 144 11.33 -12.26 -16.20
N ILE A 145 11.10 -13.56 -16.20
CA ILE A 145 11.90 -14.54 -16.97
C ILE A 145 11.21 -14.82 -18.31
N GLU A 146 9.90 -15.02 -18.27
CA GLU A 146 9.04 -15.30 -19.42
C GLU A 146 7.73 -14.52 -19.27
N ASP A 147 6.88 -14.55 -20.29
CA ASP A 147 5.55 -13.94 -20.20
C ASP A 147 4.80 -14.47 -18.97
N LYS A 148 4.43 -13.55 -18.06
CA LYS A 148 3.77 -13.83 -16.78
C LYS A 148 4.49 -14.81 -15.86
N LYS A 149 5.79 -15.08 -16.06
CA LYS A 149 6.60 -15.90 -15.17
C LYS A 149 7.71 -15.06 -14.53
N VAL A 150 7.78 -15.12 -13.21
CA VAL A 150 8.69 -14.28 -12.43
C VAL A 150 9.50 -15.11 -11.44
N ARG A 151 10.76 -14.74 -11.26
CA ARG A 151 11.58 -15.22 -10.15
C ARG A 151 11.73 -14.11 -9.14
N ILE A 152 11.31 -14.38 -7.91
CA ILE A 152 11.28 -13.39 -6.83
C ILE A 152 12.61 -13.40 -6.11
N ASP A 153 13.17 -12.22 -5.89
CA ASP A 153 14.32 -12.04 -5.02
C ASP A 153 13.85 -12.01 -3.56
N VAL A 154 14.03 -13.14 -2.88
CA VAL A 154 13.63 -13.34 -1.47
C VAL A 154 14.33 -12.38 -0.50
N ALA A 155 15.50 -11.84 -0.85
CA ALA A 155 16.21 -10.88 -0.01
C ALA A 155 15.51 -9.51 0.05
N THR A 156 14.71 -9.19 -0.99
CA THR A 156 13.96 -7.93 -1.06
C THR A 156 12.56 -8.01 -0.45
N LEU A 157 12.22 -9.16 0.15
CA LEU A 157 10.90 -9.42 0.70
C LEU A 157 10.63 -8.53 1.92
N LYS A 158 9.56 -7.75 1.84
CA LYS A 158 9.08 -6.88 2.91
C LYS A 158 7.62 -7.21 3.23
N ILE A 159 7.35 -7.53 4.49
CA ILE A 159 5.98 -7.68 4.97
C ILE A 159 5.33 -6.30 5.05
N ILE A 160 4.20 -6.13 4.35
CA ILE A 160 3.37 -4.93 4.40
C ILE A 160 2.41 -5.03 5.58
N SER A 161 1.74 -6.17 5.70
CA SER A 161 0.78 -6.39 6.78
C SER A 161 0.59 -7.88 7.05
N ILE A 162 0.35 -8.21 8.33
CA ILE A 162 -0.13 -9.52 8.78
C ILE A 162 -1.44 -9.27 9.50
N THR A 163 -2.52 -9.86 9.01
CA THR A 163 -3.86 -9.70 9.60
C THR A 163 -4.35 -11.05 10.06
N LYS A 164 -4.69 -11.19 11.35
CA LYS A 164 -5.34 -12.39 11.85
C LYS A 164 -6.74 -12.49 11.26
N LEU A 165 -7.02 -13.59 10.55
CA LEU A 165 -8.36 -13.96 10.12
C LEU A 165 -8.99 -14.66 11.33
N SER A 166 -9.98 -14.04 11.97
CA SER A 166 -10.60 -14.60 13.16
C SER A 166 -11.13 -16.01 12.87
N SER A 167 -10.93 -16.92 13.83
CA SER A 167 -11.56 -18.24 13.85
C SER A 167 -13.05 -18.13 14.14
#